data_AF-A0A180FYU9-F1
#
_entry.id   AF-A0A180FYU9-F1
#
_cell.length_a   1.000
_cell.length_b   1.000
_cell.length_c   1.000
_cell.angle_alpha   90.00
_cell.angle_beta   90.00
_cell.angle_gamma   90.00
#
_symmetry.space_group_name_H-M   'P 1'
#
loop_
_entity.id
_entity.type
_entity.pdbx_description
1 polymer ?
#
loop_
_entity_poly.entity_id
_entity_poly.type
_entity_poly.pdbx_seq_one_letter_code
_entity_poly.pdbx_strand_id
1 'polypeptide(L)'
;MPPSPETTAGAAQKKGKGPANQQTPRQPMDNRAVPPHMDPRLPKAPQLQAKRAEEVVPIAEPPARQMALDAQLAKEMRDFEEAEFYLKQGKLVGGAIQTATAQFRSVNILKADGSNFGNWYRNLAEVARANLKTA
;
A
#
# COMPACT_ATOMS: atom_id res chain seq x y z
N MET A 1 16.16 18.73 19.90
CA MET A 1 15.63 17.77 20.89
C MET A 1 14.11 17.76 20.78
N PRO A 2 13.46 16.62 20.53
CA PRO A 2 12.01 16.52 20.69
C PRO A 2 11.66 16.22 22.16
N PRO A 3 10.50 16.67 22.69
CA PRO A 3 10.05 16.27 24.02
C PRO A 3 9.45 14.86 24.03
N SER A 4 9.67 14.15 25.14
CA SER A 4 9.13 12.83 25.48
C SER A 4 7.60 12.86 25.73
N PRO A 5 6.90 11.71 25.56
CA PRO A 5 5.45 11.64 25.80
C PRO A 5 5.11 11.48 27.29
N GLU A 6 4.12 12.25 27.75
CA GLU A 6 3.49 12.10 29.07
C GLU A 6 2.57 10.88 29.11
N THR A 7 2.66 10.13 30.21
CA THR A 7 1.73 9.05 30.58
C THR A 7 0.64 9.66 31.45
N THR A 8 -0.64 9.44 31.12
CA THR A 8 -1.73 9.58 32.10
C THR A 8 -2.81 8.54 31.82
N ALA A 9 -2.95 7.63 32.77
CA ALA A 9 -4.04 6.70 32.89
C ALA A 9 -5.28 7.39 33.47
N GLY A 10 -6.46 7.10 32.94
CA GLY A 10 -7.74 7.53 33.51
C GLY A 10 -8.83 6.52 33.16
N ALA A 11 -9.42 5.89 34.17
CA ALA A 11 -10.28 4.73 34.07
C ALA A 11 -11.78 5.06 33.97
N ALA A 12 -12.50 4.20 33.23
CA ALA A 12 -13.83 3.64 33.49
C ALA A 12 -15.09 4.53 33.54
N GLN A 13 -16.06 4.18 32.68
CA GLN A 13 -17.46 4.00 33.11
C GLN A 13 -18.06 2.73 32.48
N LYS A 14 -18.75 1.93 33.32
CA LYS A 14 -19.43 0.67 33.01
C LYS A 14 -20.95 0.88 32.93
N LYS A 15 -21.63 0.18 32.01
CA LYS A 15 -23.07 -0.18 32.03
C LYS A 15 -23.24 -1.28 30.97
N GLY A 16 -23.84 -2.46 31.12
CA GLY A 16 -24.59 -3.16 32.16
C GLY A 16 -25.46 -4.23 31.45
N LYS A 17 -25.17 -5.52 31.69
CA LYS A 17 -25.96 -6.78 31.55
C LYS A 17 -26.96 -7.02 30.39
N GLY A 18 -26.79 -8.18 29.72
CA GLY A 18 -27.90 -9.03 29.21
C GLY A 18 -27.64 -9.72 27.86
N PRO A 19 -27.70 -11.08 27.75
CA PRO A 19 -27.40 -11.82 26.53
C PRO A 19 -28.67 -12.16 25.71
N ALA A 20 -28.56 -12.22 24.38
CA ALA A 20 -29.29 -13.16 23.52
C ALA A 20 -29.00 -12.87 22.04
N ASN A 21 -28.28 -13.80 21.43
CA ASN A 21 -28.62 -14.43 20.15
C ASN A 21 -29.62 -13.69 19.25
N GLN A 22 -29.14 -13.04 18.20
CA GLN A 22 -29.78 -13.11 16.88
C GLN A 22 -28.68 -13.22 15.82
N GLN A 23 -28.41 -14.46 15.42
CA GLN A 23 -27.96 -14.73 14.06
C GLN A 23 -29.01 -14.18 13.11
N THR A 24 -28.65 -13.20 12.28
CA THR A 24 -29.44 -12.79 11.12
C THR A 24 -28.59 -13.03 9.88
N PRO A 25 -29.20 -13.53 8.79
CA PRO A 25 -28.55 -14.43 7.86
C PRO A 25 -27.48 -13.74 7.00
N ARG A 26 -26.48 -14.52 6.61
CA ARG A 26 -25.60 -14.21 5.47
C ARG A 26 -26.47 -13.97 4.23
N GLN A 27 -26.75 -12.71 3.94
CA GLN A 27 -27.14 -12.29 2.61
C GLN A 27 -25.91 -12.44 1.71
N PRO A 28 -26.03 -13.06 0.52
CA PRO A 28 -24.94 -13.08 -0.43
C PRO A 28 -24.70 -11.63 -0.85
N MET A 29 -23.57 -11.05 -0.46
CA MET A 29 -23.13 -9.77 -0.99
C MET A 29 -22.88 -10.00 -2.48
N ASP A 30 -23.85 -9.56 -3.27
CA ASP A 30 -23.75 -9.54 -4.72
C ASP A 30 -22.53 -8.69 -5.08
N ASN A 31 -21.52 -9.34 -5.63
CA ASN A 31 -20.24 -8.75 -6.02
C ASN A 31 -20.46 -7.89 -7.27
N ARG A 32 -21.03 -6.70 -7.10
CA ARG A 32 -20.96 -5.66 -8.12
C ARG A 32 -21.16 -4.26 -7.54
N ALA A 33 -20.27 -3.87 -6.63
CA ALA A 33 -20.09 -2.45 -6.34
C ALA A 33 -19.56 -1.78 -7.61
N VAL A 34 -20.46 -1.10 -8.33
CA VAL A 34 -20.10 -0.33 -9.51
C VAL A 34 -19.19 0.81 -9.04
N PRO A 35 -18.04 1.06 -9.68
CA PRO A 35 -17.11 2.08 -9.21
C PRO A 35 -17.80 3.45 -9.12
N PRO A 36 -17.33 4.37 -8.26
CA PRO A 36 -18.05 5.58 -7.84
C PRO A 36 -18.45 6.57 -8.95
N HIS A 37 -17.99 6.36 -10.18
CA HIS A 37 -18.40 7.11 -11.37
C HIS A 37 -19.71 6.60 -12.01
N MET A 38 -20.31 5.54 -11.48
CA MET A 38 -21.49 4.87 -12.04
C MET A 38 -22.65 4.78 -11.04
N ASP A 39 -22.73 5.71 -10.08
CA ASP A 39 -23.89 5.85 -9.19
C ASP A 39 -25.08 6.42 -10.00
N PRO A 40 -26.22 5.70 -10.12
CA PRO A 40 -27.41 6.17 -10.83
C PRO A 40 -28.04 7.44 -10.24
N ARG A 41 -27.63 7.87 -9.03
CA ARG A 41 -28.15 9.06 -8.35
C ARG A 41 -27.46 10.36 -8.79
N LEU A 42 -26.43 10.29 -9.64
CA LEU A 42 -25.79 11.48 -10.21
C LEU A 42 -26.69 12.07 -11.33
N PRO A 43 -26.77 13.40 -11.46
CA PRO A 43 -27.58 14.03 -12.50
C PRO A 43 -27.16 13.53 -13.88
N LYS A 44 -28.11 12.93 -14.62
CA LYS A 44 -27.86 12.47 -15.98
C LYS A 44 -27.53 13.68 -16.84
N ALA A 45 -26.34 13.69 -17.45
CA ALA A 45 -25.91 14.77 -18.32
C ALA A 45 -26.95 15.05 -19.41
N PRO A 46 -27.13 16.32 -19.83
CA PRO A 46 -28.14 16.67 -20.82
C PRO A 46 -27.86 15.90 -22.11
N GLN A 47 -28.85 15.18 -22.64
CA GLN A 47 -28.74 14.64 -23.99
C GLN A 47 -28.65 15.83 -24.97
N LEU A 48 -27.46 16.04 -25.51
CA LEU A 48 -27.24 16.98 -26.59
C LEU A 48 -27.97 16.43 -27.83
N GLN A 49 -29.09 17.09 -28.17
CA GLN A 49 -29.75 16.90 -29.46
C GLN A 49 -28.73 17.13 -30.57
N ALA A 50 -28.62 16.16 -31.47
CA ALA A 50 -27.79 16.24 -32.66
C ALA A 50 -28.29 17.38 -33.56
N LYS A 51 -27.63 18.54 -33.47
CA LYS A 51 -27.76 19.60 -34.48
C LYS A 51 -26.70 19.34 -35.55
N ARG A 52 -27.24 19.01 -36.73
CA ARG A 52 -26.73 19.16 -38.10
C ARG A 52 -25.26 19.56 -38.21
N ALA A 53 -24.48 18.68 -38.84
CA ALA A 53 -23.09 18.91 -39.22
C ALA A 53 -22.93 20.21 -40.01
N GLU A 54 -22.34 21.21 -39.36
CA GLU A 54 -21.56 22.24 -40.05
C GLU A 54 -20.12 21.73 -40.11
N GLU A 55 -19.56 21.82 -41.31
CA GLU A 55 -18.24 21.35 -41.70
C GLU A 55 -17.15 21.91 -40.77
N VAL A 56 -16.70 21.09 -39.82
CA VAL A 56 -15.55 21.39 -38.98
C VAL A 56 -14.31 21.25 -39.86
N VAL A 57 -13.79 22.37 -40.32
CA VAL A 57 -12.41 22.48 -40.80
C VAL A 57 -11.51 21.83 -39.74
N PRO A 58 -10.59 20.91 -40.06
CA PRO A 58 -9.73 20.32 -39.06
C PRO A 58 -8.82 21.43 -38.51
N ILE A 59 -9.16 21.95 -37.33
CA ILE A 59 -8.28 22.81 -36.57
C ILE A 59 -7.11 21.91 -36.17
N ALA A 60 -5.99 22.02 -36.88
CA ALA A 60 -4.74 21.44 -36.46
C ALA A 60 -4.47 21.94 -35.03
N GLU A 61 -4.42 21.03 -34.05
CA GLU A 61 -4.01 21.40 -32.71
C GLU A 61 -2.65 22.11 -32.78
N PRO A 62 -2.46 23.24 -32.06
CA PRO A 62 -1.20 23.95 -32.11
C PRO A 62 -0.10 22.98 -31.65
N PRO A 63 0.98 22.82 -32.44
CA PRO A 63 1.99 21.77 -32.25
C PRO A 63 2.63 21.79 -30.85
N ALA A 64 2.64 22.95 -30.19
CA ALA A 64 3.11 23.12 -28.81
C ALA A 64 2.28 22.35 -27.77
N ARG A 65 0.97 22.18 -27.97
CA ARG A 65 0.12 21.40 -27.05
C ARG A 65 0.39 19.91 -27.17
N GLN A 66 0.49 19.40 -28.40
CA GLN A 66 0.82 18.00 -28.65
C GLN A 66 2.21 17.66 -28.09
N MET A 67 3.21 18.51 -28.36
CA MET A 67 4.56 18.34 -27.79
C MET A 67 4.56 18.35 -26.26
N ALA A 68 3.71 19.15 -25.61
CA ALA A 68 3.60 19.15 -24.16
C ALA A 68 2.98 17.86 -23.61
N LEU A 69 1.95 17.32 -24.28
CA LEU A 69 1.35 16.03 -23.94
C LEU A 69 2.35 14.88 -24.15
N ASP A 70 3.08 14.89 -25.24
CA ASP A 70 4.10 13.87 -25.55
C ASP A 70 5.25 13.93 -24.55
N ALA A 71 5.68 15.14 -24.15
CA ALA A 71 6.70 15.32 -23.11
C ALA A 71 6.22 14.86 -21.73
N GLN A 72 4.94 15.09 -21.41
CA GLN A 72 4.33 14.60 -20.17
C GLN A 72 4.27 13.06 -20.17
N LEU A 73 3.84 12.45 -21.27
CA LEU A 73 3.82 10.99 -21.41
C LEU A 73 5.23 10.40 -21.30
N ALA A 74 6.22 11.00 -21.96
CA ALA A 74 7.62 10.57 -21.88
C ALA A 74 8.17 10.68 -20.46
N LYS A 75 7.75 11.70 -19.69
CA LYS A 75 8.09 11.81 -18.28
C LYS A 75 7.43 10.69 -17.47
N GLU A 76 6.12 10.47 -17.65
CA GLU A 76 5.37 9.45 -16.92
C GLU A 76 5.93 8.05 -17.17
N MET A 77 6.32 7.73 -18.41
CA MET A 77 6.97 6.45 -18.73
C MET A 77 8.28 6.28 -17.96
N ARG A 78 9.13 7.31 -17.90
CA ARG A 78 10.38 7.27 -17.13
C ARG A 78 10.11 7.11 -15.63
N ASP A 79 9.17 7.89 -15.09
CA ASP A 79 8.79 7.80 -13.69
C ASP A 79 8.25 6.40 -13.34
N PHE A 80 7.49 5.78 -14.26
CA PHE A 80 6.96 4.43 -14.10
C PHE A 80 8.09 3.38 -14.10
N GLU A 81 9.02 3.46 -15.04
CA GLU A 81 10.19 2.58 -15.10
C GLU A 81 11.03 2.68 -13.81
N GLU A 82 11.24 3.90 -13.31
CA GLU A 82 11.93 4.14 -12.04
C GLU A 82 11.16 3.53 -10.86
N ALA A 83 9.84 3.72 -10.80
CA ALA A 83 9.00 3.13 -9.76
C ALA A 83 9.04 1.59 -9.79
N GLU A 84 9.01 0.98 -10.97
CA GLU A 84 9.17 -0.47 -11.12
C GLU A 84 10.54 -0.96 -10.65
N PHE A 85 11.60 -0.20 -10.94
CA PHE A 85 12.94 -0.52 -10.47
C PHE A 85 13.00 -0.53 -8.94
N TYR A 86 12.52 0.54 -8.29
CA TYR A 86 12.47 0.59 -6.83
C TYR A 86 11.58 -0.49 -6.23
N LEU A 87 10.45 -0.82 -6.87
CA LEU A 87 9.59 -1.90 -6.41
C LEU A 87 10.32 -3.26 -6.45
N LYS A 88 11.06 -3.54 -7.54
CA LYS A 88 11.85 -4.77 -7.67
C LYS A 88 12.95 -4.82 -6.60
N GLN A 89 13.68 -3.71 -6.38
CA GLN A 89 14.67 -3.60 -5.31
C GLN A 89 14.04 -3.81 -3.92
N GLY A 90 12.93 -3.14 -3.64
CA GLY A 90 12.22 -3.24 -2.38
C GLY A 90 11.72 -4.65 -2.09
N LYS A 91 11.18 -5.35 -3.11
CA LYS A 91 10.78 -6.76 -2.98
C LYS A 91 11.97 -7.67 -2.70
N LEU A 92 13.08 -7.49 -3.41
CA LEU A 92 14.29 -8.28 -3.23
C LEU A 92 14.85 -8.12 -1.81
N VAL A 93 15.06 -6.86 -1.38
CA VAL A 93 15.60 -6.55 -0.06
C VAL A 93 14.64 -6.97 1.05
N GLY A 94 13.35 -6.66 0.91
CA GLY A 94 12.33 -7.03 1.89
C GLY A 94 12.20 -8.55 2.06
N GLY A 95 12.26 -9.29 0.96
CA GLY A 95 12.29 -10.75 0.98
C GLY A 95 13.52 -11.30 1.72
N ALA A 96 14.71 -10.79 1.39
CA ALA A 96 15.95 -11.21 2.05
C ALA A 96 15.92 -10.94 3.57
N ILE A 97 15.41 -9.78 4.00
CA ILE A 97 15.26 -9.44 5.42
C ILE A 97 14.26 -10.39 6.11
N GLN A 98 13.10 -10.65 5.49
CA GLN A 98 12.13 -11.59 6.06
C GLN A 98 12.73 -12.99 6.21
N THR A 99 13.42 -13.49 5.19
CA THR A 99 14.08 -14.80 5.22
C THR A 99 15.14 -14.87 6.32
N ALA A 100 16.02 -13.87 6.43
CA ALA A 100 17.05 -13.82 7.47
C ALA A 100 16.43 -13.74 8.88
N THR A 101 15.38 -12.93 9.04
CA THR A 101 14.67 -12.79 10.33
C THR A 101 14.01 -14.11 10.75
N ALA A 102 13.40 -14.85 9.81
CA ALA A 102 12.76 -16.13 10.09
C ALA A 102 13.75 -17.22 10.53
N GLN A 103 15.01 -17.14 10.11
CA GLN A 103 16.06 -18.07 10.53
C GLN A 103 16.60 -17.77 11.95
N PHE A 104 16.31 -16.58 12.49
CA PHE A 104 16.82 -16.18 13.80
C PHE A 104 16.10 -16.93 14.92
N ARG A 105 16.84 -17.74 15.68
CA ARG A 105 16.27 -18.48 16.81
C ARG A 105 15.82 -17.54 17.93
N SER A 106 14.54 -17.62 18.31
CA SER A 106 13.92 -16.77 19.34
C SER A 106 14.60 -16.88 20.71
N VAL A 107 15.09 -18.07 21.09
CA VAL A 107 15.84 -18.32 22.33
C VAL A 107 17.14 -17.53 22.45
N ASN A 108 17.64 -17.04 21.31
CA ASN A 108 18.89 -16.29 21.19
C ASN A 108 18.65 -14.81 20.93
N ILE A 109 17.43 -14.28 21.12
CA ILE A 109 17.19 -12.82 21.14
C ILE A 109 17.98 -12.22 22.30
N LEU A 110 18.70 -11.13 22.04
CA LEU A 110 19.55 -10.48 23.05
C LEU A 110 18.70 -10.04 24.23
N LYS A 111 19.06 -10.51 25.43
CA LYS A 111 18.42 -10.08 26.68
C LYS A 111 18.93 -8.70 27.08
N ALA A 112 18.10 -7.95 27.80
CA ALA A 112 18.45 -6.62 28.29
C ALA A 112 19.67 -6.64 29.25
N ASP A 113 19.88 -7.72 29.99
CA ASP A 113 21.01 -7.92 30.89
C ASP A 113 22.30 -8.36 30.17
N GLY A 114 22.24 -8.61 28.85
CA GLY A 114 23.37 -9.08 28.05
C GLY A 114 23.86 -10.50 28.39
N SER A 115 23.20 -11.22 29.29
CA SER A 115 23.66 -12.53 29.80
C SER A 115 23.81 -13.59 28.71
N ASN A 116 23.10 -13.43 27.59
CA ASN A 116 23.16 -14.33 26.44
C ASN A 116 23.91 -13.76 25.23
N PHE A 117 24.72 -12.70 25.37
CA PHE A 117 25.41 -12.05 24.26
C PHE A 117 26.17 -13.02 23.35
N GLY A 118 26.92 -13.99 23.91
CA GLY A 118 27.65 -14.98 23.12
C GLY A 118 26.75 -15.90 22.29
N ASN A 119 25.57 -16.27 22.81
CA ASN A 119 24.57 -17.05 22.07
C ASN A 119 23.92 -16.22 20.96
N TRP A 120 23.58 -14.97 21.26
CA TRP A 120 23.04 -14.02 20.29
C TRP A 120 24.03 -13.80 19.13
N TYR A 121 25.31 -13.55 19.44
CA TYR A 121 26.35 -13.32 18.44
C TYR A 121 26.58 -14.54 17.54
N ARG A 122 26.64 -15.75 18.12
CA ARG A 122 26.75 -16.99 17.33
C ARG A 122 25.57 -17.17 16.39
N ASN A 123 24.35 -16.95 16.87
CA ASN A 123 23.14 -17.04 16.06
C ASN A 123 23.17 -16.03 14.90
N LEU A 124 23.56 -14.78 15.17
CA LEU A 124 23.72 -13.76 14.14
C LEU A 124 24.74 -14.18 13.07
N ALA A 125 25.89 -14.70 13.47
CA ALA A 125 26.91 -15.18 12.54
C ALA A 125 26.46 -16.40 11.72
N GLU A 126 25.67 -17.31 12.31
CA GLU A 126 25.06 -18.44 11.61
C GLU A 126 24.08 -17.97 10.53
N VAL A 127 23.13 -17.08 10.89
CA VAL A 127 22.17 -16.49 9.94
C VAL A 127 22.90 -15.73 8.84
N ALA A 128 23.91 -14.92 9.17
CA ALA A 128 24.69 -14.19 8.17
C ALA A 128 25.37 -15.15 7.17
N ARG A 129 26.02 -16.21 7.65
CA ARG A 129 26.66 -17.21 6.78
C ARG A 129 25.67 -17.97 5.90
N ALA A 130 24.48 -18.28 6.41
CA ALA A 130 23.45 -18.97 5.63
C ALA A 130 22.96 -18.12 4.46
N ASN A 131 22.75 -16.82 4.68
CA ASN A 131 22.23 -15.91 3.66
C ASN A 131 23.31 -15.38 2.71
N LEU A 132 24.59 -15.35 3.12
CA LEU A 132 25.71 -14.99 2.23
C LEU A 132 26.05 -16.09 1.21
N LYS A 133 25.79 -17.35 1.54
CA LYS A 133 26.10 -18.50 0.67
C LYS A 133 25.04 -18.76 -0.41
N THR A 134 23.85 -18.20 -0.24
CA THR A 134 22.70 -18.37 -1.14
C THR A 134 22.47 -17.17 -2.06
N ALA A 135 23.33 -16.15 -2.00
CA ALA A 135 23.28 -14.95 -2.83
C ALA A 135 24.17 -15.08 -4.08
#